data_AF-V5GG50-F1
#
_entry.id   AF-V5GG50-F1
#
_cell.length_a   1.000
_cell.length_b   1.000
_cell.length_c   1.000
_cell.angle_alpha   90.00
_cell.angle_beta   90.00
_cell.angle_gamma   90.00
#
_symmetry.space_group_name_H-M   'P 1'
#
loop_
_entity.id
_entity.type
_entity.pdbx_description
1 polymer ?
#
loop_
_entity_poly.entity_id
_entity_poly.type
_entity_poly.pdbx_seq_one_letter_code
_entity_poly.pdbx_strand_id
1 'polypeptide(L)'
;IDFDIKSQASALKVLQDAIDVFCCSFPNSEEALNLARQISTHLGIINQKADYFFKSYKPNMKLTTNSLVVGRAVLSRENNQFCKKVKFSFTRPTSILLERIMCCINLNEPVLLVGETGTGKTSSVQYLAHTIGQKLVVINMNQQSDSADLLGGFKPVDLKFIVAPIRREFERIFCNYFQVEPNKKYLSNIALCFNTQRWSDLVKLMNKSYQAAVSRLTKA
;
A
#
# COMPACT_ATOMS: atom_id res chain seq x y z
N ILE A 1 0.73 -30.82 8.86
CA ILE A 1 2.10 -30.61 8.34
C ILE A 1 2.80 -31.95 8.48
N ASP A 2 2.70 -32.78 7.45
CA ASP A 2 3.40 -34.07 7.39
C ASP A 2 4.85 -33.82 6.96
N PHE A 3 5.67 -33.34 7.88
CA PHE A 3 7.08 -33.11 7.62
C PHE A 3 7.82 -34.44 7.72
N ASP A 4 7.86 -35.20 6.62
CA ASP A 4 8.71 -36.38 6.54
C ASP A 4 10.18 -35.93 6.41
N ILE A 5 10.89 -36.00 7.53
CA ILE A 5 12.31 -35.64 7.68
C ILE A 5 13.20 -36.56 6.82
N LYS A 6 12.70 -37.72 6.38
CA LYS A 6 13.48 -38.71 5.61
C LYS A 6 13.36 -38.54 4.10
N SER A 7 12.46 -37.68 3.61
CA SER A 7 12.26 -37.53 2.18
C SER A 7 13.34 -36.65 1.53
N GLN A 8 13.91 -37.11 0.41
CA GLN A 8 14.88 -36.34 -0.38
C GLN A 8 14.29 -35.00 -0.87
N ALA A 9 12.97 -34.94 -1.06
CA ALA A 9 12.26 -33.73 -1.43
C ALA A 9 12.26 -32.66 -0.32
N SER A 10 12.13 -33.08 0.94
CA SER A 10 12.22 -32.19 2.11
C SER A 10 13.62 -31.57 2.20
N ALA A 11 14.67 -32.36 2.04
CA ALA A 11 16.06 -31.89 2.07
C ALA A 11 16.34 -30.85 0.96
N LEU A 12 15.81 -31.05 -0.25
CA LEU A 12 15.96 -30.09 -1.34
C LEU A 12 15.22 -28.77 -1.08
N LYS A 13 14.05 -28.80 -0.42
CA LYS A 13 13.34 -27.57 -0.01
C LYS A 13 14.15 -26.79 1.02
N VAL A 14 14.69 -27.48 2.03
CA VAL A 14 15.56 -26.88 3.06
C VAL A 14 16.80 -26.26 2.42
N LEU A 15 17.45 -26.94 1.48
CA LEU A 15 18.58 -26.37 0.74
C LEU A 15 18.18 -25.09 0.00
N GLN A 16 17.06 -25.11 -0.71
CA GLN A 16 16.61 -23.94 -1.47
C GLN A 16 16.19 -22.78 -0.54
N ASP A 17 15.67 -23.04 0.67
CA ASP A 17 15.42 -22.00 1.68
C ASP A 17 16.73 -21.44 2.24
N ALA A 18 17.69 -22.31 2.54
CA ALA A 18 19.01 -21.90 3.04
C ALA A 18 19.77 -21.04 2.02
N ILE A 19 19.70 -21.37 0.73
CA ILE A 19 20.28 -20.53 -0.32
C ILE A 19 19.59 -19.15 -0.37
N ASP A 20 18.26 -19.12 -0.27
CA ASP A 20 17.50 -17.87 -0.31
C ASP A 20 17.80 -16.96 0.91
N VAL A 21 17.97 -17.54 2.09
CA VAL A 21 18.24 -16.80 3.34
C VAL A 21 19.71 -16.40 3.47
N PHE A 22 20.64 -17.34 3.25
CA PHE A 22 22.05 -17.13 3.56
C PHE A 22 22.88 -16.63 2.39
N CYS A 23 22.54 -16.98 1.14
CA CYS A 23 23.40 -16.66 0.00
C CYS A 23 22.96 -15.39 -0.75
N CYS A 24 21.75 -14.88 -0.52
CA CYS A 24 21.18 -13.80 -1.34
C CYS A 24 21.65 -12.39 -1.00
N SER A 25 22.22 -12.20 0.20
CA SER A 25 22.76 -10.91 0.64
C SER A 25 24.24 -10.72 0.26
N PHE A 26 24.89 -11.74 -0.28
CA PHE A 26 26.31 -11.69 -0.64
C PHE A 26 26.53 -10.83 -1.89
N PRO A 27 27.43 -9.83 -1.85
CA PRO A 27 27.75 -9.00 -3.02
C PRO A 27 28.45 -9.79 -4.14
N ASN A 28 29.30 -10.74 -3.77
CA ASN A 28 30.07 -11.56 -4.70
C ASN A 28 29.32 -12.86 -5.04
N SER A 29 28.94 -13.03 -6.30
CA SER A 29 28.22 -14.20 -6.78
C SER A 29 29.01 -15.51 -6.68
N GLU A 30 30.34 -15.47 -6.71
CA GLU A 30 31.17 -16.69 -6.60
C GLU A 30 31.25 -17.18 -5.15
N GLU A 31 31.42 -16.27 -4.19
CA GLU A 31 31.39 -16.58 -2.77
C GLU A 31 30.03 -17.10 -2.32
N ALA A 32 28.95 -16.47 -2.80
CA ALA A 32 27.58 -16.91 -2.56
C ALA A 32 27.34 -18.35 -3.06
N LEU A 33 27.89 -18.67 -4.24
CA LEU A 33 27.81 -20.02 -4.80
C LEU A 33 28.63 -21.03 -4.01
N ASN A 34 29.83 -20.65 -3.55
CA ASN A 34 30.65 -21.51 -2.72
C ASN A 34 29.96 -21.82 -1.38
N LEU A 35 29.35 -20.81 -0.75
CA LEU A 35 28.53 -21.00 0.44
C LEU A 35 27.35 -21.94 0.19
N ALA A 36 26.63 -21.77 -0.93
CA ALA A 36 25.54 -22.67 -1.30
C ALA A 36 26.00 -24.14 -1.44
N ARG A 37 27.19 -24.38 -2.00
CA ARG A 37 27.79 -25.72 -2.10
C ARG A 37 28.20 -26.30 -0.74
N GLN A 38 28.75 -25.47 0.14
CA GLN A 38 29.06 -25.89 1.51
C GLN A 38 27.79 -26.28 2.26
N ILE A 39 26.73 -25.46 2.17
CA ILE A 39 25.41 -25.77 2.74
C ILE A 39 24.88 -27.10 2.18
N SER A 40 24.94 -27.33 0.86
CA SER A 40 24.48 -28.61 0.29
C SER A 40 25.29 -29.79 0.80
N THR A 41 26.62 -29.65 0.92
CA THR A 41 27.49 -30.70 1.44
C THR A 41 27.11 -31.05 2.88
N HIS A 42 26.89 -30.06 3.74
CA HIS A 42 26.46 -30.28 5.13
C HIS A 42 25.07 -30.91 5.25
N LEU A 43 24.18 -30.64 4.29
CA LEU A 43 22.86 -31.28 4.20
C LEU A 43 22.90 -32.69 3.56
N GLY A 44 24.08 -33.20 3.18
CA GLY A 44 24.23 -34.49 2.50
C GLY A 44 23.69 -34.49 1.06
N ILE A 45 23.63 -33.32 0.41
CA ILE A 45 23.11 -33.12 -0.94
C ILE A 45 24.27 -32.86 -1.91
N ILE A 46 24.22 -33.45 -3.11
CA ILE A 46 25.24 -33.25 -4.15
C ILE A 46 25.34 -31.77 -4.58
N ASN A 47 26.56 -31.28 -4.76
CA ASN A 47 26.84 -29.88 -5.13
C ASN A 47 26.17 -29.43 -6.43
N GLN A 48 25.93 -30.35 -7.37
CA GLN A 48 25.20 -30.07 -8.61
C GLN A 48 23.78 -29.53 -8.37
N LYS A 49 23.13 -29.90 -7.24
CA LYS A 49 21.82 -29.37 -6.88
C LYS A 49 21.92 -27.92 -6.40
N ALA A 50 22.94 -27.58 -5.61
CA ALA A 50 23.21 -26.19 -5.25
C ALA A 50 23.51 -25.34 -6.48
N ASP A 51 24.36 -25.85 -7.40
CA ASP A 51 24.65 -25.18 -8.67
C ASP A 51 23.38 -24.92 -9.50
N TYR A 52 22.49 -25.92 -9.57
CA TYR A 52 21.21 -25.80 -10.25
C TYR A 52 20.33 -24.70 -9.63
N PHE A 53 20.11 -24.74 -8.31
CA PHE A 53 19.28 -23.74 -7.62
C PHE A 53 19.85 -22.33 -7.76
N PHE A 54 21.17 -22.19 -7.69
CA PHE A 54 21.83 -20.90 -7.78
C PHE A 54 21.83 -20.33 -9.22
N LYS A 55 22.18 -21.13 -10.24
CA LYS A 55 22.42 -20.64 -11.61
C LYS A 55 21.24 -20.82 -12.57
N SER A 56 20.49 -21.91 -12.46
CA SER A 56 19.59 -22.36 -13.54
C SER A 56 18.13 -22.41 -13.13
N TYR A 57 17.83 -22.54 -11.83
CA TYR A 57 16.48 -22.71 -11.34
C TYR A 57 15.56 -21.56 -11.74
N LYS A 58 14.39 -21.90 -12.27
CA LYS A 58 13.31 -20.96 -12.57
C LYS A 58 12.01 -21.58 -12.04
N PRO A 59 11.32 -20.92 -11.09
CA PRO A 59 10.09 -21.48 -10.55
C PRO A 59 8.99 -21.48 -11.61
N ASN A 60 8.21 -22.55 -11.61
CA ASN A 60 7.01 -22.65 -12.45
C ASN A 60 5.88 -21.84 -11.82
N MET A 61 5.16 -21.08 -12.63
CA MET A 61 3.98 -20.34 -12.19
C MET A 61 2.71 -21.01 -12.70
N LYS A 62 1.75 -21.25 -11.80
CA LYS A 62 0.41 -21.73 -12.13
C LYS A 62 -0.63 -20.83 -11.47
N LEU A 63 -1.54 -20.31 -12.28
CA LEU A 63 -2.64 -19.49 -11.82
C LEU A 63 -3.94 -20.29 -11.90
N THR A 64 -4.54 -20.57 -10.75
CA THR A 64 -5.85 -21.20 -10.62
C THR A 64 -6.86 -20.15 -10.16
N THR A 65 -8.17 -20.42 -10.29
CA THR A 65 -9.23 -19.52 -9.79
C THR A 65 -8.99 -19.09 -8.34
N ASN A 66 -8.69 -20.04 -7.46
CA ASN A 66 -8.60 -19.80 -6.01
C ASN A 66 -7.17 -19.67 -5.47
N SER A 67 -6.14 -19.94 -6.29
CA SER A 67 -4.75 -19.94 -5.81
C SER A 67 -3.75 -19.50 -6.88
N LEU A 68 -2.68 -18.87 -6.43
CA LEU A 68 -1.47 -18.60 -7.21
C LEU A 68 -0.37 -19.50 -6.66
N VAL A 69 0.27 -20.28 -7.54
CA VAL A 69 1.42 -21.11 -7.21
C VAL A 69 2.63 -20.57 -7.97
N VAL A 70 3.72 -20.29 -7.25
CA VAL A 70 5.02 -19.95 -7.84
C VAL A 70 6.08 -20.80 -7.14
N GLY A 71 6.64 -21.75 -7.88
CA GLY A 71 7.62 -22.68 -7.32
C GLY A 71 7.05 -23.47 -6.15
N ARG A 72 7.64 -23.31 -4.96
CA ARG A 72 7.20 -23.95 -3.71
C ARG A 72 6.17 -23.16 -2.91
N ALA A 73 5.91 -21.91 -3.27
CA ALA A 73 4.98 -21.05 -2.56
C ALA A 73 3.58 -21.08 -3.18
N VAL A 74 2.56 -21.08 -2.32
CA VAL A 74 1.14 -21.04 -2.71
C VAL A 74 0.47 -19.91 -1.93
N LEU A 75 -0.26 -19.04 -2.62
CA LEU A 75 -1.11 -18.01 -2.00
C LEU A 75 -2.56 -18.19 -2.43
N SER A 76 -3.48 -18.02 -1.48
CA SER A 76 -4.91 -17.96 -1.74
C SER A 76 -5.28 -16.68 -2.47
N ARG A 77 -6.25 -16.77 -3.39
CA ARG A 77 -6.74 -15.64 -4.18
C ARG A 77 -8.16 -15.29 -3.75
N GLU A 78 -8.44 -14.01 -3.59
CA GLU A 78 -9.81 -13.51 -3.43
C GLU A 78 -10.45 -13.34 -4.80
N ASN A 79 -11.64 -13.92 -5.00
CA ASN A 79 -12.37 -13.92 -6.27
C ASN A 79 -13.00 -12.54 -6.62
N ASN A 80 -12.65 -11.48 -5.89
CA ASN A 80 -13.26 -10.17 -5.99
C ASN A 80 -12.28 -9.14 -6.56
N GLN A 81 -11.98 -9.22 -7.87
CA GLN A 81 -11.73 -8.03 -8.71
C GLN A 81 -11.45 -8.39 -10.17
N PHE A 82 -11.92 -7.51 -11.06
CA PHE A 82 -11.57 -7.49 -12.48
C PHE A 82 -10.05 -7.52 -12.65
N CYS A 83 -9.52 -8.68 -13.06
CA CYS A 83 -8.13 -8.83 -13.44
C CYS A 83 -7.88 -8.02 -14.72
N LYS A 84 -7.59 -6.72 -14.60
CA LYS A 84 -6.89 -6.02 -15.69
C LYS A 84 -5.63 -6.83 -15.98
N LYS A 85 -5.45 -7.21 -17.24
CA LYS A 85 -4.31 -8.03 -17.66
C LYS A 85 -3.04 -7.21 -17.46
N VAL A 86 -2.35 -7.41 -16.34
CA VAL A 86 -1.10 -6.71 -16.05
C VAL A 86 -0.04 -7.29 -17.00
N LYS A 87 0.57 -6.43 -17.82
CA LYS A 87 1.72 -6.82 -18.62
C LYS A 87 2.90 -7.01 -17.68
N PHE A 88 3.30 -8.26 -17.46
CA PHE A 88 4.40 -8.62 -16.58
C PHE A 88 5.29 -9.67 -17.27
N SER A 89 6.61 -9.50 -17.16
CA SER A 89 7.58 -10.40 -17.80
C SER A 89 8.14 -11.40 -16.79
N PHE A 90 7.90 -12.69 -17.03
CA PHE A 90 8.36 -13.78 -16.17
C PHE A 90 9.77 -14.25 -16.55
N THR A 91 10.75 -13.36 -16.37
CA THR A 91 12.16 -13.72 -16.46
C THR A 91 12.56 -14.59 -15.25
N ARG A 92 13.70 -15.28 -15.33
CA ARG A 92 14.23 -16.07 -14.21
C ARG A 92 14.32 -15.26 -12.89
N PRO A 93 15.01 -14.10 -12.83
CA PRO A 93 15.16 -13.37 -11.57
C PRO A 93 13.83 -12.89 -11.01
N THR A 94 12.92 -12.42 -11.86
CA THR A 94 11.59 -11.97 -11.43
C THR A 94 10.74 -13.12 -10.88
N SER A 95 10.82 -14.30 -11.49
CA SER A 95 10.07 -15.47 -11.04
C SER A 95 10.58 -15.97 -9.68
N ILE A 96 11.90 -15.99 -9.47
CA ILE A 96 12.53 -16.30 -8.17
C ILE A 96 12.13 -15.26 -7.12
N LEU A 97 12.15 -13.98 -7.47
CA LEU A 97 11.73 -12.89 -6.57
C LEU A 97 10.28 -13.07 -6.11
N LEU A 98 9.37 -13.41 -7.04
CA LEU A 98 7.97 -13.69 -6.70
C LEU A 98 7.83 -14.87 -5.73
N GLU A 99 8.53 -15.98 -5.99
CA GLU A 99 8.52 -17.14 -5.09
C GLU A 99 8.98 -16.76 -3.68
N ARG A 100 10.08 -16.02 -3.56
CA ARG A 100 10.63 -15.56 -2.26
C ARG A 100 9.65 -14.67 -1.50
N ILE A 101 9.07 -13.67 -2.18
CA ILE A 101 8.07 -12.79 -1.59
C ILE A 101 6.87 -13.61 -1.10
N MET A 102 6.40 -14.57 -1.91
CA MET A 102 5.29 -15.44 -1.52
C MET A 102 5.63 -16.34 -0.32
N CYS A 103 6.85 -16.86 -0.22
CA CYS A 103 7.32 -17.60 0.96
C CYS A 103 7.24 -16.73 2.22
N CYS A 104 7.77 -15.51 2.18
CA CYS A 104 7.73 -14.60 3.33
C CYS A 104 6.29 -14.21 3.72
N ILE A 105 5.40 -13.99 2.74
CA ILE A 105 3.97 -13.75 3.02
C ILE A 105 3.35 -14.94 3.76
N ASN A 106 3.63 -16.17 3.33
CA ASN A 106 3.13 -17.37 4.00
C ASN A 106 3.65 -17.54 5.43
N LEU A 107 4.86 -17.04 5.70
CA LEU A 107 5.48 -17.06 7.02
C LEU A 107 5.12 -15.82 7.88
N ASN A 108 4.35 -14.87 7.34
CA ASN A 108 4.09 -13.56 7.95
C ASN A 108 5.38 -12.79 8.31
N GLU A 109 6.40 -12.90 7.46
CA GLU A 109 7.69 -12.23 7.64
C GLU A 109 7.79 -10.93 6.82
N PRO A 110 8.29 -9.83 7.41
CA PRO A 110 8.52 -8.59 6.68
C PRO A 110 9.67 -8.73 5.68
N VAL A 111 9.52 -8.16 4.49
CA VAL A 111 10.51 -8.26 3.41
C VAL A 111 11.06 -6.88 3.04
N LEU A 112 12.39 -6.79 2.96
CA LEU A 112 13.09 -5.65 2.39
C LEU A 112 13.73 -6.04 1.05
N LEU A 113 13.38 -5.32 -0.02
CA LEU A 113 13.93 -5.56 -1.35
C LEU A 113 14.93 -4.46 -1.73
N VAL A 114 16.21 -4.82 -1.86
CA VAL A 114 17.30 -3.89 -2.19
C VAL A 114 17.81 -4.16 -3.61
N GLY A 115 18.22 -3.09 -4.31
CA GLY A 115 18.88 -3.16 -5.61
C GLY A 115 18.60 -1.92 -6.46
N GLU A 116 19.22 -1.84 -7.64
CA GLU A 116 19.07 -0.69 -8.55
C GLU A 116 17.60 -0.39 -8.92
N THR A 117 17.31 0.87 -9.24
CA THR A 117 15.97 1.26 -9.70
C THR A 117 15.67 0.60 -11.05
N GLY A 118 14.39 0.32 -11.32
CA GLY A 118 13.99 -0.31 -12.60
C GLY A 118 14.14 -1.83 -12.68
N THR A 119 14.70 -2.52 -11.68
CA THR A 119 14.83 -3.99 -11.69
C THR A 119 13.55 -4.77 -11.39
N GLY A 120 12.39 -4.10 -11.36
CA GLY A 120 11.09 -4.75 -11.23
C GLY A 120 10.66 -5.10 -9.80
N LYS A 121 11.32 -4.59 -8.75
CA LYS A 121 10.94 -4.80 -7.33
C LYS A 121 9.48 -4.36 -7.07
N THR A 122 9.19 -3.07 -7.29
CA THR A 122 7.85 -2.50 -7.10
C THR A 122 6.83 -3.18 -8.00
N SER A 123 7.19 -3.43 -9.25
CA SER A 123 6.32 -4.12 -10.22
C SER A 123 5.97 -5.54 -9.77
N SER A 124 6.89 -6.26 -9.12
CA SER A 124 6.65 -7.63 -8.65
C SER A 124 5.65 -7.66 -7.49
N VAL A 125 5.76 -6.73 -6.55
CA VAL A 125 4.80 -6.60 -5.44
C VAL A 125 3.42 -6.19 -5.94
N GLN A 126 3.37 -5.22 -6.87
CA GLN A 126 2.12 -4.80 -7.52
C GLN A 126 1.46 -5.94 -8.30
N TYR A 127 2.24 -6.67 -9.09
CA TYR A 127 1.77 -7.84 -9.83
C TYR A 127 1.21 -8.90 -8.88
N LEU A 128 1.93 -9.20 -7.78
CA LEU A 128 1.52 -10.21 -6.83
C LEU A 128 0.19 -9.84 -6.17
N ALA A 129 0.10 -8.64 -5.58
CA ALA A 129 -1.10 -8.15 -4.92
C ALA A 129 -2.32 -8.15 -5.85
N HIS A 130 -2.16 -7.66 -7.08
CA HIS A 130 -3.23 -7.68 -8.09
C HIS A 130 -3.65 -9.10 -8.47
N THR A 131 -2.69 -10.02 -8.59
CA THR A 131 -2.96 -11.41 -8.96
C THR A 131 -3.75 -12.14 -7.89
N ILE A 132 -3.44 -11.91 -6.61
CA ILE A 132 -4.13 -12.53 -5.48
C ILE A 132 -5.42 -11.80 -5.07
N GLY A 133 -5.73 -10.65 -5.70
CA GLY A 133 -6.92 -9.86 -5.40
C GLY A 133 -6.81 -9.03 -4.12
N GLN A 134 -5.60 -8.82 -3.60
CA GLN A 134 -5.36 -8.06 -2.37
C GLN A 134 -5.13 -6.57 -2.66
N LYS A 135 -5.62 -5.71 -1.77
CA LYS A 135 -5.38 -4.27 -1.85
C LYS A 135 -3.95 -3.96 -1.45
N LEU A 136 -3.15 -3.45 -2.39
CA LEU A 136 -1.82 -2.92 -2.12
C LEU A 136 -1.91 -1.45 -1.67
N VAL A 137 -1.46 -1.15 -0.46
CA VAL A 137 -1.27 0.22 0.02
C VAL A 137 0.19 0.60 -0.19
N VAL A 138 0.42 1.63 -1.00
CA VAL A 138 1.76 2.15 -1.27
C VAL A 138 1.93 3.46 -0.50
N ILE A 139 2.91 3.48 0.40
CA ILE A 139 3.33 4.68 1.11
C ILE A 139 4.72 5.05 0.61
N ASN A 140 4.83 6.21 -0.05
CA ASN A 140 6.11 6.69 -0.55
C ASN A 140 6.83 7.43 0.58
N MET A 141 7.98 6.90 1.00
CA MET A 141 8.81 7.51 2.04
C MET A 141 9.88 8.38 1.40
N ASN A 142 10.02 9.61 1.86
CA ASN A 142 11.09 10.53 1.48
C ASN A 142 11.66 11.22 2.73
N GLN A 143 12.66 12.10 2.56
CA GLN A 143 13.29 12.80 3.69
C GLN A 143 12.32 13.72 4.47
N GLN A 144 11.21 14.12 3.86
CA GLN A 144 10.17 14.94 4.49
C GLN A 144 9.07 14.09 5.16
N SER A 145 9.10 12.77 4.99
CA SER A 145 8.13 11.87 5.63
C SER A 145 8.40 11.83 7.13
N ASP A 146 7.39 12.19 7.90
CA ASP A 146 7.44 12.18 9.36
C ASP A 146 6.67 10.98 9.93
N SER A 147 6.99 10.61 11.17
CA SER A 147 6.22 9.69 11.99
C SER A 147 4.73 10.00 12.03
N ALA A 148 4.36 11.29 11.99
CA ALA A 148 2.97 11.74 11.94
C ALA A 148 2.24 11.36 10.63
N ASP A 149 2.96 11.14 9.52
CA ASP A 149 2.36 10.69 8.26
C ASP A 149 1.94 9.21 8.32
N LEU A 150 2.60 8.42 9.17
CA LEU A 150 2.36 6.99 9.33
C LEU A 150 1.43 6.68 10.52
N LEU A 151 1.71 7.28 11.68
CA LEU A 151 0.98 7.05 12.92
C LEU A 151 -0.20 8.00 13.10
N GLY A 152 -0.26 9.08 12.31
CA GLY A 152 -1.13 10.21 12.56
C GLY A 152 -0.51 11.20 13.54
N GLY A 153 -1.06 12.41 13.56
CA GLY A 153 -0.61 13.46 14.47
C GLY A 153 -1.66 14.56 14.61
N PHE A 154 -1.50 15.37 15.64
CA PHE A 154 -2.32 16.55 15.85
C PHE A 154 -1.75 17.71 15.03
N LYS A 155 -2.47 18.12 13.99
CA LYS A 155 -2.17 19.34 13.26
C LYS A 155 -3.08 20.46 13.77
N PRO A 156 -2.54 21.63 14.18
CA PRO A 156 -3.38 22.77 14.51
C PRO A 156 -4.19 23.15 13.26
N VAL A 157 -5.51 23.04 13.35
CA VAL A 157 -6.40 23.41 12.27
C VAL A 157 -6.74 24.89 12.44
N ASP A 158 -6.34 25.72 11.47
CA ASP A 158 -6.86 27.08 11.39
C ASP A 158 -8.38 27.00 11.13
N LEU A 159 -9.17 27.55 12.05
CA LEU A 159 -10.63 27.58 11.98
C LEU A 159 -11.14 28.18 10.66
N LYS A 160 -10.36 29.02 9.98
CA LYS A 160 -10.65 29.49 8.61
C LYS A 160 -10.95 28.34 7.65
N PHE A 161 -10.19 27.25 7.69
CA PHE A 161 -10.39 26.13 6.77
C PHE A 161 -11.68 25.37 7.05
N ILE A 162 -12.12 25.32 8.32
CA ILE A 162 -13.37 24.70 8.71
C ILE A 162 -14.56 25.62 8.38
N VAL A 163 -14.44 26.91 8.66
CA VAL A 163 -15.53 27.88 8.52
C VAL A 163 -15.72 28.33 7.07
N ALA A 164 -14.67 28.38 6.25
CA ALA A 164 -14.75 28.81 4.84
C ALA A 164 -15.78 28.05 3.99
N PRO A 165 -15.83 26.70 3.99
CA PRO A 165 -16.86 25.97 3.24
C PRO A 165 -18.26 26.25 3.78
N ILE A 166 -18.43 26.32 5.11
CA ILE A 166 -19.72 26.59 5.77
C ILE A 166 -20.23 27.99 5.39
N ARG A 167 -19.35 29.00 5.44
CA ARG A 167 -19.67 30.38 5.05
C ARG A 167 -20.09 30.47 3.59
N ARG A 168 -19.32 29.86 2.67
CA ARG A 168 -19.65 29.89 1.23
C ARG A 168 -21.02 29.28 0.96
N GLU A 169 -21.31 28.15 1.60
CA GLU A 169 -22.59 27.48 1.44
C GLU A 169 -23.75 28.31 2.02
N PHE A 170 -23.55 28.91 3.18
CA PHE A 170 -24.51 29.84 3.76
C PHE A 170 -24.76 31.06 2.86
N GLU A 171 -23.71 31.72 2.35
CA GLU A 171 -23.84 32.89 1.48
C GLU A 171 -24.61 32.53 0.21
N ARG A 172 -24.32 31.37 -0.38
CA ARG A 172 -25.05 30.83 -1.54
C ARG A 172 -26.55 30.67 -1.24
N ILE A 173 -26.89 30.03 -0.12
CA ILE A 173 -28.29 29.82 0.26
C ILE A 173 -28.98 31.15 0.61
N PHE A 174 -28.28 32.03 1.33
CA PHE A 174 -28.80 33.33 1.73
C PHE A 174 -29.13 34.21 0.51
N CYS A 175 -28.23 34.30 -0.46
CA CYS A 175 -28.46 35.08 -1.69
C CYS A 175 -29.56 34.49 -2.58
N ASN A 176 -29.84 33.18 -2.48
CA ASN A 176 -30.94 32.54 -3.18
C ASN A 176 -32.31 32.80 -2.51
N TYR A 177 -32.35 32.92 -1.19
CA TYR A 177 -33.61 33.07 -0.44
C TYR A 177 -33.96 34.53 -0.12
N PHE A 178 -32.97 35.37 0.17
CA PHE A 178 -33.14 36.78 0.52
C PHE A 178 -32.63 37.69 -0.61
N GLN A 179 -33.29 38.83 -0.81
CA GLN A 179 -32.83 39.84 -1.76
C GLN A 179 -31.46 40.42 -1.35
N VAL A 180 -30.52 40.47 -2.29
CA VAL A 180 -29.12 40.83 -2.04
C VAL A 180 -28.94 42.33 -1.80
N GLU A 181 -29.54 43.19 -2.62
CA GLU A 181 -29.35 44.65 -2.55
C GLU A 181 -29.61 45.27 -1.16
N PRO A 182 -30.77 45.06 -0.50
CA PRO A 182 -31.02 45.60 0.83
C PRO A 182 -30.10 44.98 1.91
N ASN A 183 -29.58 43.78 1.66
CA ASN A 183 -28.75 43.02 2.60
C ASN A 183 -27.24 43.12 2.31
N LYS A 184 -26.81 43.99 1.40
CA LYS A 184 -25.39 44.15 1.02
C LYS A 184 -24.50 44.47 2.22
N LYS A 185 -24.96 45.34 3.13
CA LYS A 185 -24.25 45.68 4.37
C LYS A 185 -24.12 44.48 5.32
N TYR A 186 -25.11 43.61 5.37
CA TYR A 186 -25.08 42.38 6.17
C TYR A 186 -24.07 41.37 5.61
N LEU A 187 -24.04 41.16 4.30
CA LEU A 187 -23.05 40.31 3.63
C LEU A 187 -21.63 40.84 3.80
N SER A 188 -21.43 42.16 3.73
CA SER A 188 -20.13 42.79 4.04
C SER A 188 -19.70 42.56 5.48
N ASN A 189 -20.63 42.57 6.45
CA ASN A 189 -20.34 42.26 7.84
C ASN A 189 -19.96 40.79 8.05
N ILE A 190 -20.61 39.86 7.35
CA ILE A 190 -20.22 38.45 7.33
C ILE A 190 -18.79 38.29 6.81
N ALA A 191 -18.47 38.95 5.70
CA ALA A 191 -17.13 38.95 5.14
C ALA A 191 -16.09 39.52 6.10
N LEU A 192 -16.43 40.62 6.78
CA LEU A 192 -15.57 41.26 7.78
C LEU A 192 -15.34 40.34 8.99
N CYS A 193 -16.39 39.74 9.56
CA CYS A 193 -16.27 38.79 10.68
C CYS A 193 -15.38 37.59 10.32
N PHE A 194 -15.50 37.06 9.10
CA PHE A 194 -14.62 35.99 8.64
C PHE A 194 -13.17 36.43 8.45
N ASN A 195 -12.93 37.58 7.81
CA ASN A 195 -11.57 38.08 7.56
C ASN A 195 -10.85 38.46 8.88
N THR A 196 -11.59 39.01 9.83
CA THR A 196 -11.10 39.38 11.18
C THR A 196 -11.10 38.23 12.18
N GLN A 197 -11.46 37.00 11.76
CA GLN A 197 -11.48 35.79 12.60
C GLN A 197 -12.42 35.85 13.81
N ARG A 198 -13.50 36.65 13.74
CA ARG A 198 -14.52 36.73 14.78
C ARG A 198 -15.58 35.65 14.57
N TRP A 199 -15.22 34.40 14.90
CA TRP A 199 -16.02 33.21 14.62
C TRP A 199 -17.36 33.17 15.36
N SER A 200 -17.37 33.57 16.63
CA SER A 200 -18.58 33.61 17.46
C SER A 200 -19.62 34.60 16.91
N ASP A 201 -19.16 35.79 16.51
CA ASP A 201 -20.01 36.81 15.89
C ASP A 201 -20.55 36.37 14.53
N LEU A 202 -19.69 35.74 13.71
CA LEU A 202 -20.08 35.17 12.43
C LEU A 202 -21.21 34.15 12.59
N VAL A 203 -21.05 33.19 13.50
CA VAL A 203 -22.07 32.16 13.76
C VAL A 203 -23.36 32.78 14.30
N LYS A 204 -23.28 33.78 15.19
CA LYS A 204 -24.47 34.51 15.67
C LYS A 204 -25.21 35.20 14.53
N LEU A 205 -24.49 35.85 13.61
CA LEU A 205 -25.09 36.51 12.44
C LEU A 205 -25.79 35.51 11.53
N MET A 206 -25.15 34.37 11.24
CA MET A 206 -25.72 33.30 10.41
C MET A 206 -26.93 32.64 11.07
N ASN A 207 -26.89 32.42 12.38
CA ASN A 207 -27.99 31.81 13.11
C ASN A 207 -29.21 32.74 13.18
N LYS A 208 -28.99 34.06 13.33
CA LYS A 208 -30.07 35.06 13.33
C LYS A 208 -30.82 35.09 12.00
N SER A 209 -30.11 35.05 10.88
CA SER A 209 -30.74 35.02 9.55
C SER A 209 -31.40 33.67 9.25
N TYR A 210 -30.81 32.57 9.72
CA TYR A 210 -31.44 31.25 9.69
C TYR A 210 -32.78 31.25 10.44
N GLN A 211 -32.84 31.75 11.68
CA GLN A 211 -34.08 31.84 12.45
C GLN A 211 -35.13 32.73 11.75
N ALA A 212 -34.70 33.83 11.13
CA ALA A 212 -35.59 34.69 10.34
C ALA A 212 -36.12 33.97 9.09
N ALA A 213 -35.32 33.13 8.43
CA ALA A 213 -35.76 32.32 7.30
C ALA A 213 -36.76 31.24 7.73
N VAL A 214 -36.44 30.49 8.79
CA VAL A 214 -37.31 29.41 9.31
C VAL A 214 -38.65 29.97 9.77
N SER A 215 -38.66 31.09 10.50
CA SER A 215 -39.91 31.71 10.96
C SER A 215 -40.79 32.27 9.82
N ARG A 216 -40.21 32.61 8.67
CA ARG A 216 -40.98 32.96 7.46
C ARG A 216 -41.55 31.73 6.78
N LEU A 217 -40.79 30.65 6.72
CA LEU A 217 -41.21 29.38 6.13
C LEU A 217 -42.29 28.66 6.95
N THR A 218 -42.30 28.81 8.27
CA THR A 218 -43.33 28.19 9.14
C THR A 218 -44.60 29.03 9.29
N LYS A 219 -44.56 30.30 8.90
CA LYS A 219 -45.72 31.21 8.87
C LYS A 219 -46.35 31.34 7.48
N ALA A 220 -45.69 30.82 6.44
CA ALA A 220 -46.22 30.70 5.09
C ALA A 220 -46.90 29.35 4.92
#